data_AF-A0A946CC26-F1
#
_entry.id   AF-A0A946CC26-F1
#
_cell.length_a   1.000
_cell.length_b   1.000
_cell.length_c   1.000
_cell.angle_alpha   90.00
_cell.angle_beta   90.00
_cell.angle_gamma   90.00
#
_symmetry.space_group_name_H-M   'P 1'
#
loop_
_entity.id
_entity.type
_entity.pdbx_description
1 polymer ?
#
loop_
_entity_poly.entity_id
_entity_poly.type
_entity_poly.pdbx_seq_one_letter_code
_entity_poly.pdbx_strand_id
1 'polypeptide(L)'
;MTLKLNFETVQIAGLVLAKIGNPSRNEPLQTSKQLFKVGDEDQDLLCPIFLKPFRNLVGQRFTHHSSLEKNEINTSVKTIFENSDTLLTQGCEIAERLYSKSSHPNIKSGDLCISLINSIDLDGEMKRAICILKSESMTPFLSIATRDGDLQLETEQGINPEKIDKGCLIVEHLEKKGFYVLTFDRAGSESRFWVRDFLGVRPIPDSALLSKRVAEMAVTAVSPAGVAEDSPPWDVNEPAQEALSYLRDQKQFSLQEFEENALRTEAAKSRFSEERQRLEEEEGIKLEENFEISKRDITKAKKLMKRMMKLDTGVELRLSPKVVDKPDDVLEKGYDEERKMSFIKVYFNEDLA
;
A
#
# COMPACT_ATOMS: atom_id res chain seq x y z
N MET A 1 8.07 -1.09 -9.37
CA MET A 1 7.68 -1.81 -10.60
C MET A 1 6.63 -2.82 -10.17
N THR A 2 5.43 -2.79 -10.75
CA THR A 2 4.44 -3.86 -10.51
C THR A 2 4.75 -4.99 -11.49
N LEU A 3 5.31 -6.08 -10.98
CA LEU A 3 5.54 -7.28 -11.79
C LEU A 3 4.21 -7.99 -12.03
N LYS A 4 4.04 -8.57 -13.21
CA LYS A 4 2.90 -9.44 -13.51
C LYS A 4 3.24 -10.84 -13.06
N LEU A 5 2.65 -11.25 -11.94
CA LEU A 5 2.76 -12.62 -11.44
C LEU A 5 1.52 -13.41 -11.90
N ASN A 6 1.74 -14.57 -12.48
CA ASN A 6 0.68 -15.52 -12.79
C ASN A 6 0.68 -16.65 -11.74
N PHE A 7 -0.51 -16.96 -11.23
CA PHE A 7 -0.76 -17.93 -10.15
C PHE A 7 -1.57 -19.15 -10.62
N GLU A 8 -1.68 -19.41 -11.91
CA GLU A 8 -2.51 -20.49 -12.47
C GLU A 8 -1.98 -21.89 -12.16
N THR A 9 -0.66 -22.09 -12.17
CA THR A 9 -0.02 -23.42 -12.03
C THR A 9 0.67 -23.62 -10.68
N VAL A 10 0.31 -22.81 -9.68
CA VAL A 10 1.00 -22.77 -8.38
C VAL A 10 0.63 -23.95 -7.49
N GLN A 11 1.60 -24.40 -6.70
CA GLN A 11 1.40 -25.46 -5.72
C GLN A 11 2.04 -25.08 -4.39
N ILE A 12 1.35 -25.36 -3.29
CA ILE A 12 1.90 -25.21 -1.95
C ILE A 12 2.71 -26.47 -1.61
N ALA A 13 4.03 -26.31 -1.48
CA ALA A 13 4.96 -27.39 -1.21
C ALA A 13 4.95 -27.84 0.27
N GLY A 14 4.62 -26.92 1.18
CA GLY A 14 4.52 -27.21 2.61
C GLY A 14 4.14 -25.96 3.40
N LEU A 15 3.54 -26.18 4.57
CA LEU A 15 3.16 -25.11 5.49
C LEU A 15 3.77 -25.31 6.87
N VAL A 16 4.18 -24.20 7.46
CA VAL A 16 4.39 -24.02 8.89
C VAL A 16 3.20 -23.25 9.44
N LEU A 17 2.65 -23.76 10.53
CA LEU A 17 1.49 -23.15 11.20
C LEU A 17 1.93 -22.62 12.57
N ALA A 18 1.42 -21.47 12.97
CA ALA A 18 1.66 -20.96 14.31
C ALA A 18 0.45 -20.20 14.87
N LYS A 19 0.26 -20.29 16.19
CA LYS A 19 -0.57 -19.37 16.96
C LYS A 19 0.34 -18.32 17.59
N ILE A 20 0.16 -17.09 17.16
CA ILE A 20 0.95 -15.94 17.58
C ILE A 20 0.19 -15.22 18.69
N GLY A 21 0.69 -15.33 19.92
CA GLY A 21 0.25 -14.53 21.04
C GLY A 21 0.87 -13.12 21.06
N ASN A 22 0.57 -12.39 22.12
CA ASN A 22 1.16 -11.11 22.47
C ASN A 22 1.93 -11.25 23.81
N PRO A 23 3.27 -11.08 23.82
CA PRO A 23 4.08 -11.25 25.03
C PRO A 23 3.64 -10.35 26.20
N SER A 24 3.21 -9.12 25.93
CA SER A 24 2.80 -8.17 26.98
C SER A 24 1.46 -8.52 27.61
N ARG A 25 0.69 -9.41 26.96
CA ARG A 25 -0.58 -9.94 27.47
C ARG A 25 -0.42 -11.37 28.02
N ASN A 26 0.81 -11.87 28.15
CA ASN A 26 1.14 -13.25 28.53
C ASN A 26 0.45 -14.30 27.64
N GLU A 27 0.18 -13.95 26.39
CA GLU A 27 -0.40 -14.87 25.42
C GLU A 27 0.74 -15.62 24.72
N PRO A 28 0.72 -16.96 24.66
CA PRO A 28 1.88 -17.73 24.25
C PRO A 28 2.07 -17.77 22.72
N LEU A 29 3.28 -18.12 22.30
CA LEU A 29 3.58 -18.60 20.96
C LEU A 29 3.45 -20.13 20.92
N GLN A 30 2.81 -20.65 19.88
CA GLN A 30 2.80 -22.08 19.56
C GLN A 30 3.10 -22.28 18.09
N THR A 31 4.04 -23.15 17.75
CA THR A 31 4.41 -23.50 16.36
C THR A 31 4.12 -24.97 16.06
N SER A 32 3.90 -25.29 14.78
CA SER A 32 3.77 -26.66 14.31
C SER A 32 5.08 -27.42 14.47
N LYS A 33 5.00 -28.68 14.91
CA LYS A 33 6.17 -29.56 15.08
C LYS A 33 6.62 -30.26 13.80
N GLN A 34 5.80 -30.20 12.76
CA GLN A 34 6.03 -30.82 11.45
C GLN A 34 5.39 -29.95 10.36
N LEU A 35 5.87 -30.08 9.13
CA LEU A 35 5.24 -29.43 7.99
C LEU A 35 3.85 -30.01 7.76
N PHE A 36 2.85 -29.14 7.62
CA PHE A 36 1.55 -29.53 7.10
C PHE A 36 1.66 -29.66 5.58
N LYS A 37 1.29 -30.84 5.06
CA LYS A 37 1.24 -31.13 3.63
C LYS A 37 -0.18 -30.93 3.14
N VAL A 38 -0.35 -30.07 2.14
CA VAL A 38 -1.63 -29.87 1.46
C VAL A 38 -1.85 -31.05 0.53
N GLY A 39 -2.98 -31.73 0.66
CA GLY A 39 -3.37 -32.79 -0.27
C GLY A 39 -3.64 -32.24 -1.66
N ASP A 40 -3.43 -33.04 -2.71
CA ASP A 40 -3.58 -32.59 -4.09
C ASP A 40 -4.99 -32.02 -4.38
N GLU A 41 -6.02 -32.58 -3.74
CA GLU A 41 -7.42 -32.12 -3.85
C GLU A 41 -7.67 -30.73 -3.25
N ASP A 42 -6.87 -30.32 -2.27
CA ASP A 42 -7.01 -29.04 -1.57
C ASP A 42 -6.17 -27.92 -2.21
N GLN A 43 -5.22 -28.27 -3.09
CA GLN A 43 -4.34 -27.28 -3.75
C GLN A 43 -5.17 -26.25 -4.54
N ASP A 44 -6.14 -26.72 -5.33
CA ASP A 44 -6.99 -25.88 -6.18
C ASP A 44 -7.85 -24.90 -5.37
N LEU A 45 -8.17 -25.24 -4.11
CA LEU A 45 -8.92 -24.38 -3.21
C LEU A 45 -8.02 -23.41 -2.44
N LEU A 46 -6.91 -23.89 -1.89
CA LEU A 46 -6.05 -23.11 -1.00
C LEU A 46 -5.13 -22.13 -1.74
N CYS A 47 -4.60 -22.50 -2.91
CA CYS A 47 -3.72 -21.64 -3.69
C CYS A 47 -4.38 -20.28 -4.03
N PRO A 48 -5.61 -20.22 -4.57
CA PRO A 48 -6.30 -18.96 -4.81
C PRO A 48 -6.55 -18.15 -3.54
N ILE A 49 -6.89 -18.80 -2.42
CA ILE A 49 -7.11 -18.13 -1.14
C ILE A 49 -5.84 -17.41 -0.68
N PHE A 50 -4.69 -18.08 -0.80
CA PHE A 50 -3.42 -17.55 -0.34
C PHE A 50 -2.92 -16.42 -1.24
N LEU A 51 -3.11 -16.54 -2.56
CA LEU A 51 -2.43 -15.69 -3.53
C LEU A 51 -3.28 -14.54 -4.11
N LYS A 52 -4.62 -14.69 -4.16
CA LYS A 52 -5.52 -13.65 -4.69
C LYS A 52 -5.33 -12.27 -4.02
N PRO A 53 -5.11 -12.16 -2.69
CA PRO A 53 -4.89 -10.86 -2.05
C PRO A 53 -3.66 -10.09 -2.54
N PHE A 54 -2.67 -10.76 -3.13
CA PHE A 54 -1.44 -10.13 -3.60
C PHE A 54 -1.54 -9.55 -5.01
N ARG A 55 -2.65 -9.80 -5.71
CA ARG A 55 -2.88 -9.23 -7.05
C ARG A 55 -2.92 -7.70 -6.99
N ASN A 56 -2.25 -7.05 -7.93
CA ASN A 56 -2.19 -5.59 -8.08
C ASN A 56 -1.53 -4.83 -6.90
N LEU A 57 -0.79 -5.51 -6.03
CA LEU A 57 0.01 -4.83 -5.01
C LEU A 57 1.27 -4.21 -5.62
N VAL A 58 1.83 -3.23 -4.90
CA VAL A 58 3.07 -2.55 -5.28
C VAL A 58 4.25 -3.28 -4.66
N GLY A 59 5.25 -3.57 -5.49
CA GLY A 59 6.49 -4.23 -5.06
C GLY A 59 7.29 -3.43 -4.05
N GLN A 60 7.74 -4.13 -3.03
CA GLN A 60 8.65 -3.69 -1.97
C GLN A 60 9.89 -4.60 -1.96
N ARG A 61 10.89 -4.24 -1.15
CA ARG A 61 12.10 -5.04 -0.92
C ARG A 61 12.50 -4.97 0.55
N PHE A 62 13.13 -6.03 1.04
CA PHE A 62 13.75 -6.04 2.36
C PHE A 62 14.85 -4.99 2.46
N THR A 63 14.92 -4.37 3.64
CA THR A 63 15.94 -3.38 3.98
C THR A 63 16.33 -3.52 5.44
N HIS A 64 17.47 -2.95 5.78
CA HIS A 64 17.91 -2.79 7.15
C HIS A 64 18.83 -1.57 7.21
N HIS A 65 18.84 -0.87 8.34
CA HIS A 65 19.62 0.37 8.48
C HIS A 65 21.15 0.16 8.41
N SER A 66 21.63 -1.06 8.67
CA SER A 66 23.06 -1.42 8.55
C SER A 66 23.38 -2.17 7.25
N SER A 67 22.90 -3.41 7.09
CA SER A 67 23.12 -4.22 5.90
C SER A 67 21.97 -5.21 5.74
N LEU A 68 21.72 -5.63 4.50
CA LEU A 68 20.60 -6.53 4.18
C LEU A 68 20.69 -7.88 4.93
N GLU A 69 21.89 -8.39 5.25
CA GLU A 69 22.05 -9.64 6.01
C GLU A 69 21.55 -9.56 7.45
N LYS A 70 21.38 -8.34 8.00
CA LYS A 70 20.80 -8.13 9.32
C LYS A 70 19.27 -8.07 9.32
N ASN A 71 18.62 -8.10 8.15
CA ASN A 71 17.18 -8.32 8.10
C ASN A 71 16.93 -9.84 8.29
N GLU A 72 16.53 -10.22 9.50
CA GLU A 72 16.31 -11.63 9.87
C GLU A 72 15.28 -12.34 8.96
N ILE A 73 14.21 -11.66 8.54
CA ILE A 73 13.22 -12.26 7.61
C ILE A 73 13.87 -12.53 6.26
N ASN A 74 14.63 -11.58 5.72
CA ASN A 74 15.36 -11.76 4.46
C ASN A 74 16.35 -12.93 4.55
N THR A 75 17.08 -13.05 5.66
CA THR A 75 18.04 -14.14 5.90
C THR A 75 17.34 -15.50 6.01
N SER A 76 16.23 -15.58 6.73
CA SER A 76 15.44 -16.82 6.82
C SER A 76 14.85 -17.23 5.47
N VAL A 77 14.28 -16.27 4.73
CA VAL A 77 13.74 -16.50 3.39
C VAL A 77 14.83 -16.98 2.43
N LYS A 78 16.01 -16.35 2.45
CA LYS A 78 17.15 -16.78 1.66
C LYS A 78 17.54 -18.23 1.96
N THR A 79 17.63 -18.58 3.24
CA THR A 79 17.98 -19.94 3.69
C THR A 79 16.96 -20.98 3.19
N ILE A 80 15.66 -20.66 3.22
CA ILE A 80 14.59 -21.53 2.70
C ILE A 80 14.71 -21.72 1.18
N PHE A 81 15.04 -20.67 0.42
CA PHE A 81 15.23 -20.80 -1.02
C PHE A 81 16.48 -21.62 -1.36
N GLU A 82 17.59 -21.44 -0.64
CA GLU A 82 18.81 -22.25 -0.82
C GLU A 82 18.59 -23.72 -0.46
N ASN A 83 17.79 -24.00 0.57
CA ASN A 83 17.44 -25.35 0.99
C ASN A 83 16.00 -25.43 1.54
N SER A 84 15.08 -26.00 0.76
CA SER A 84 13.66 -26.11 1.11
C SER A 84 13.39 -26.96 2.35
N ASP A 85 14.29 -27.88 2.72
CA ASP A 85 14.13 -28.72 3.92
C ASP A 85 14.20 -27.90 5.21
N THR A 86 14.77 -26.69 5.14
CA THR A 86 14.83 -25.75 6.27
C THR A 86 13.52 -25.02 6.53
N LEU A 87 12.48 -25.20 5.69
CA LEU A 87 11.20 -24.50 5.79
C LEU A 87 10.59 -24.56 7.20
N LEU A 88 10.62 -25.72 7.86
CA LEU A 88 10.06 -25.87 9.20
C LEU A 88 10.82 -25.01 10.21
N THR A 89 12.14 -25.17 10.26
CA THR A 89 13.00 -24.46 11.21
C THR A 89 12.93 -22.95 11.00
N GLN A 90 13.11 -22.50 9.76
CA GLN A 90 13.10 -21.08 9.41
C GLN A 90 11.70 -20.46 9.50
N GLY A 91 10.64 -21.22 9.22
CA GLY A 91 9.27 -20.78 9.46
C GLY A 91 8.96 -20.58 10.95
N CYS A 92 9.48 -21.46 11.82
CA CYS A 92 9.40 -21.26 13.28
C CYS A 92 10.18 -20.01 13.73
N GLU A 93 11.38 -19.77 13.20
CA GLU A 93 12.15 -18.55 13.50
C GLU A 93 11.40 -17.27 13.07
N ILE A 94 10.76 -17.28 11.90
CA ILE A 94 9.89 -16.18 11.44
C ILE A 94 8.71 -15.95 12.41
N ALA A 95 8.08 -17.02 12.89
CA ALA A 95 6.98 -16.93 13.87
C ALA A 95 7.45 -16.41 15.24
N GLU A 96 8.61 -16.86 15.71
CA GLU A 96 9.26 -16.37 16.94
C GLU A 96 9.60 -14.89 16.85
N ARG A 97 10.12 -14.46 15.71
CA ARG A 97 10.37 -13.04 15.44
C ARG A 97 9.07 -12.24 15.49
N LEU A 98 8.02 -12.69 14.80
CA LEU A 98 6.72 -12.01 14.82
C LEU A 98 6.20 -11.86 16.26
N TYR A 99 6.28 -12.93 17.05
CA TYR A 99 5.90 -12.92 18.47
C TYR A 99 6.72 -11.91 19.28
N SER A 100 8.05 -11.93 19.15
CA SER A 100 8.93 -11.01 19.90
C SER A 100 8.71 -9.53 19.57
N LYS A 101 8.28 -9.23 18.34
CA LYS A 101 7.92 -7.86 17.90
C LYS A 101 6.50 -7.47 18.27
N SER A 102 5.64 -8.41 18.65
CA SER A 102 4.22 -8.19 18.96
C SER A 102 3.94 -7.70 20.38
N SER A 103 4.90 -7.01 21.03
CA SER A 103 4.78 -6.59 22.44
C SER A 103 3.87 -5.37 22.67
N HIS A 104 3.46 -4.64 21.63
CA HIS A 104 2.55 -3.52 21.81
C HIS A 104 1.12 -4.02 22.10
N PRO A 105 0.38 -3.45 23.09
CA PRO A 105 -0.95 -3.95 23.48
C PRO A 105 -2.00 -4.00 22.36
N ASN A 106 -1.88 -3.10 21.37
CA ASN A 106 -2.81 -3.06 20.24
C ASN A 106 -2.54 -4.14 19.19
N ILE A 107 -1.34 -4.75 19.18
CA ILE A 107 -1.03 -5.82 18.23
C ILE A 107 -1.82 -7.06 18.63
N LYS A 108 -2.73 -7.45 17.75
CA LYS A 108 -3.64 -8.57 17.98
C LYS A 108 -2.93 -9.91 17.81
N SER A 109 -3.30 -10.85 18.66
CA SER A 109 -2.95 -12.25 18.51
C SER A 109 -3.71 -12.88 17.34
N GLY A 110 -3.26 -14.03 16.87
CA GLY A 110 -3.91 -14.69 15.74
C GLY A 110 -3.18 -15.91 15.22
N ASP A 111 -3.70 -16.45 14.13
CA ASP A 111 -3.16 -17.62 13.44
C ASP A 111 -2.29 -17.20 12.26
N LEU A 112 -1.16 -17.87 12.10
CA LEU A 112 -0.14 -17.60 11.09
C LEU A 112 0.09 -18.85 10.23
N CYS A 113 0.08 -18.65 8.93
CA CYS A 113 0.46 -19.64 7.93
C CYS A 113 1.68 -19.14 7.16
N ILE A 114 2.77 -19.91 7.16
CA ILE A 114 3.96 -19.64 6.35
C ILE A 114 4.08 -20.81 5.36
N SER A 115 4.09 -20.51 4.08
CA SER A 115 4.06 -21.53 3.02
C SER A 115 5.15 -21.30 2.00
N LEU A 116 5.77 -22.39 1.52
CA LEU A 116 6.59 -22.38 0.32
C LEU A 116 5.69 -22.70 -0.87
N ILE A 117 5.68 -21.81 -1.85
CA ILE A 117 4.87 -21.90 -3.06
C ILE A 117 5.80 -22.07 -4.25
N ASN A 118 5.49 -23.05 -5.10
CA ASN A 118 6.22 -23.32 -6.33
C ASN A 118 5.42 -22.86 -7.55
N SER A 119 6.11 -22.74 -8.68
CA SER A 119 5.50 -22.55 -10.01
C SER A 119 4.72 -21.24 -10.16
N ILE A 120 5.22 -20.15 -9.57
CA ILE A 120 4.74 -18.79 -9.85
C ILE A 120 5.41 -18.34 -11.15
N ASP A 121 4.62 -18.07 -12.17
CA ASP A 121 5.13 -17.59 -13.45
C ASP A 121 5.37 -16.07 -13.38
N LEU A 122 6.63 -15.70 -13.62
CA LEU A 122 7.10 -14.32 -13.77
C LEU A 122 7.75 -14.19 -15.16
N ASP A 123 7.03 -13.58 -16.10
CA ASP A 123 7.48 -13.34 -17.48
C ASP A 123 8.01 -14.61 -18.20
N GLY A 124 7.37 -15.77 -17.96
CA GLY A 124 7.73 -17.07 -18.54
C GLY A 124 8.74 -17.87 -17.70
N GLU A 125 9.29 -17.29 -16.64
CA GLU A 125 10.17 -17.97 -15.70
C GLU A 125 9.40 -18.45 -14.47
N MET A 126 9.42 -19.76 -14.23
CA MET A 126 8.84 -20.34 -13.02
C MET A 126 9.72 -20.02 -11.81
N LYS A 127 9.14 -19.32 -10.83
CA LYS A 127 9.76 -18.92 -9.57
C LYS A 127 9.10 -19.60 -8.38
N ARG A 128 9.82 -19.63 -7.28
CA ARG A 128 9.27 -19.95 -5.95
C ARG A 128 8.91 -18.68 -5.21
N ALA A 129 8.03 -18.79 -4.23
CA ALA A 129 7.79 -17.73 -3.26
C ALA A 129 7.51 -18.28 -1.87
N ILE A 130 7.72 -17.44 -0.87
CA ILE A 130 7.29 -17.69 0.50
C ILE A 130 6.09 -16.79 0.77
N CYS A 131 4.98 -17.38 1.18
CA CYS A 131 3.75 -16.67 1.51
C CYS A 131 3.47 -16.78 3.01
N ILE A 132 3.45 -15.63 3.68
CA ILE A 132 3.17 -15.45 5.10
C ILE A 132 1.80 -14.78 5.21
N LEU A 133 0.85 -15.44 5.88
CA LEU A 133 -0.51 -14.93 6.08
C LEU A 133 -0.85 -14.97 7.56
N LYS A 134 -1.41 -13.88 8.09
CA LYS A 134 -1.86 -13.78 9.47
C LYS A 134 -3.33 -13.40 9.53
N SER A 135 -4.11 -14.19 10.25
CA SER A 135 -5.51 -13.91 10.59
C SER A 135 -5.62 -13.53 12.06
N GLU A 136 -6.13 -12.34 12.34
CA GLU A 136 -6.33 -11.77 13.67
C GLU A 136 -7.78 -11.88 14.13
N SER A 137 -8.65 -12.33 13.22
CA SER A 137 -10.05 -12.58 13.46
C SER A 137 -10.42 -14.00 13.04
N MET A 138 -11.35 -14.57 13.79
CA MET A 138 -12.07 -15.78 13.43
C MET A 138 -13.53 -15.41 13.15
N THR A 139 -14.13 -16.07 12.17
CA THR A 139 -15.54 -15.89 11.83
C THR A 139 -16.31 -17.14 12.27
N PRO A 140 -17.43 -16.99 13.00
CA PRO A 140 -18.32 -18.11 13.26
C PRO A 140 -18.95 -18.56 11.94
N PHE A 141 -18.97 -19.87 11.70
CA PHE A 141 -19.78 -20.47 10.65
C PHE A 141 -20.59 -21.63 11.23
N LEU A 142 -21.75 -21.87 10.63
CA LEU A 142 -22.65 -22.93 11.04
C LEU A 142 -22.38 -24.15 10.18
N SER A 143 -22.18 -25.30 10.82
CA SER A 143 -22.10 -26.62 10.18
C SER A 143 -23.27 -27.48 10.66
N ILE A 144 -23.76 -28.37 9.79
CA ILE A 144 -24.76 -29.38 10.17
C ILE A 144 -24.01 -30.70 10.28
N ALA A 145 -23.99 -31.28 11.48
CA ALA A 145 -23.35 -32.56 11.73
C ALA A 145 -24.41 -33.61 12.11
N THR A 146 -24.14 -34.87 11.76
CA THR A 146 -24.97 -35.99 12.22
C THR A 146 -24.39 -36.53 13.51
N ARG A 147 -25.15 -36.46 14.60
CA ARG A 147 -24.82 -37.09 15.88
C ARG A 147 -25.95 -38.03 16.29
N ASP A 148 -25.60 -39.28 16.58
CA ASP A 148 -26.56 -40.31 17.00
C ASP A 148 -27.76 -40.50 16.05
N GLY A 149 -27.55 -40.26 14.75
CA GLY A 149 -28.58 -40.40 13.72
C GLY A 149 -29.53 -39.21 13.57
N ASP A 150 -29.32 -38.11 14.30
CA ASP A 150 -30.06 -36.86 14.15
C ASP A 150 -29.18 -35.72 13.60
N LEU A 151 -29.81 -34.74 12.95
CA LEU A 151 -29.15 -33.55 12.42
C LEU A 151 -29.06 -32.47 13.50
N GLN A 152 -27.83 -32.07 13.85
CA GLN A 152 -27.58 -31.02 14.83
C GLN A 152 -26.84 -29.86 14.17
N LEU A 153 -27.20 -28.64 14.61
CA LEU A 153 -26.51 -27.43 14.21
C LEU A 153 -25.31 -27.21 15.14
N GLU A 154 -24.12 -27.13 14.57
CA GLU A 154 -22.88 -26.81 15.27
C GLU A 154 -22.38 -25.44 14.83
N THR A 155 -21.74 -24.72 15.75
CA THR A 155 -21.04 -23.47 15.41
C THR A 155 -19.56 -23.71 15.55
N GLU A 156 -18.84 -23.47 14.46
CA GLU A 156 -17.40 -23.56 14.41
C GLU A 156 -16.80 -22.16 14.20
N GLN A 157 -15.57 -21.97 14.65
CA GLN A 157 -14.83 -20.73 14.48
C GLN A 157 -13.68 -21.00 13.50
N GLY A 158 -13.66 -20.29 12.37
CA GLY A 158 -12.67 -20.52 11.32
C GLY A 158 -12.04 -19.23 10.81
N ILE A 159 -10.90 -19.39 10.15
CA ILE A 159 -10.26 -18.32 9.38
C ILE A 159 -11.15 -18.06 8.17
N ASN A 160 -11.57 -16.82 7.96
CA ASN A 160 -12.25 -16.43 6.74
C ASN A 160 -11.20 -16.07 5.67
N PRO A 161 -11.09 -16.85 4.58
CA PRO A 161 -10.15 -16.59 3.48
C PRO A 161 -10.20 -15.18 2.92
N GLU A 162 -11.40 -14.60 2.84
CA GLU A 162 -11.60 -13.27 2.28
C GLU A 162 -11.23 -12.15 3.25
N LYS A 163 -11.09 -12.47 4.55
CA LYS A 163 -10.83 -11.50 5.63
C LYS A 163 -9.47 -11.66 6.31
N ILE A 164 -8.52 -12.36 5.69
CA ILE A 164 -7.11 -12.41 6.16
C ILE A 164 -6.59 -10.97 6.36
N ASP A 165 -6.10 -10.69 7.56
CA ASP A 165 -5.79 -9.31 7.99
C ASP A 165 -4.47 -8.80 7.41
N LYS A 166 -3.43 -9.64 7.44
CA LYS A 166 -2.07 -9.28 7.05
C LYS A 166 -1.45 -10.36 6.18
N GLY A 167 -0.69 -9.96 5.18
CA GLY A 167 -0.02 -10.89 4.27
C GLY A 167 1.27 -10.36 3.69
N CYS A 168 2.21 -11.26 3.41
CA CYS A 168 3.48 -10.99 2.76
C CYS A 168 3.82 -12.15 1.81
N LEU A 169 4.05 -11.84 0.53
CA LEU A 169 4.50 -12.76 -0.50
C LEU A 169 5.89 -12.34 -0.96
N ILE A 170 6.89 -13.17 -0.69
CA ILE A 170 8.28 -12.95 -1.09
C ILE A 170 8.59 -13.83 -2.29
N VAL A 171 8.79 -13.23 -3.46
CA VAL A 171 9.15 -13.94 -4.69
C VAL A 171 10.66 -14.11 -4.77
N GLU A 172 11.12 -15.28 -5.21
CA GLU A 172 12.54 -15.61 -5.46
C GLU A 172 13.08 -14.85 -6.70
N HIS A 173 13.12 -13.53 -6.60
CA HIS A 173 13.52 -12.60 -7.64
C HIS A 173 14.21 -11.40 -7.01
N LEU A 174 15.32 -10.93 -7.60
CA LEU A 174 16.14 -9.82 -7.09
C LEU A 174 16.71 -10.05 -5.68
N GLU A 175 17.13 -11.27 -5.35
CA GLU A 175 17.71 -11.64 -4.03
C GLU A 175 18.73 -10.60 -3.52
N LYS A 176 19.72 -10.23 -4.34
CA LYS A 176 20.78 -9.26 -3.98
C LYS A 176 20.25 -7.86 -3.65
N LYS A 177 19.01 -7.53 -4.01
CA LYS A 177 18.34 -6.25 -3.74
C LYS A 177 17.29 -6.36 -2.61
N GLY A 178 17.19 -7.50 -1.91
CA GLY A 178 16.23 -7.73 -0.84
C GLY A 178 14.92 -8.38 -1.28
N PHE A 179 14.97 -9.22 -2.31
CA PHE A 179 13.82 -9.89 -2.94
C PHE A 179 12.73 -8.95 -3.46
N TYR A 180 11.81 -9.49 -4.26
CA TYR A 180 10.58 -8.81 -4.64
C TYR A 180 9.46 -9.21 -3.68
N VAL A 181 9.00 -8.26 -2.87
CA VAL A 181 8.04 -8.50 -1.79
C VAL A 181 6.72 -7.79 -2.09
N LEU A 182 5.61 -8.50 -1.98
CA LEU A 182 4.26 -7.93 -2.00
C LEU A 182 3.66 -8.08 -0.62
N THR A 183 3.16 -6.99 -0.03
CA THR A 183 2.63 -7.03 1.34
C THR A 183 1.38 -6.18 1.47
N PHE A 184 0.47 -6.60 2.33
CA PHE A 184 -0.72 -5.86 2.70
C PHE A 184 -0.99 -5.96 4.20
N ASP A 185 -1.62 -4.92 4.73
CA ASP A 185 -2.19 -4.86 6.08
C ASP A 185 -3.54 -4.15 5.97
N ARG A 186 -4.64 -4.89 6.19
CA ARG A 186 -6.00 -4.37 6.00
C ARG A 186 -6.49 -3.47 7.13
N ALA A 187 -5.85 -3.54 8.30
CA ALA A 187 -6.22 -2.67 9.43
C ALA A 187 -5.74 -1.23 9.21
N GLY A 188 -4.69 -1.02 8.42
CA GLY A 188 -4.18 0.29 7.98
C GLY A 188 -3.51 1.14 9.08
N SER A 189 -4.12 1.22 10.27
CA SER A 189 -3.65 1.95 11.44
C SER A 189 -2.38 1.35 12.07
N GLU A 190 -2.04 0.11 11.72
CA GLU A 190 -0.88 -0.63 12.25
C GLU A 190 0.19 -0.92 11.19
N SER A 191 0.07 -0.34 9.98
CA SER A 191 0.97 -0.61 8.85
C SER A 191 2.46 -0.51 9.21
N ARG A 192 2.82 0.37 10.15
CA ARG A 192 4.18 0.51 10.67
C ARG A 192 4.70 -0.77 11.32
N PHE A 193 3.91 -1.45 12.15
CA PHE A 193 4.35 -2.68 12.81
C PHE A 193 4.64 -3.77 11.77
N TRP A 194 3.67 -4.08 10.91
CA TRP A 194 3.80 -5.19 9.94
C TRP A 194 4.90 -4.93 8.92
N VAL A 195 4.89 -3.75 8.28
CA VAL A 195 5.81 -3.40 7.19
C VAL A 195 7.21 -3.07 7.70
N ARG A 196 7.32 -2.29 8.78
CA ARG A 196 8.62 -1.75 9.24
C ARG A 196 9.24 -2.60 10.34
N ASP A 197 8.50 -2.91 11.40
CA ASP A 197 9.08 -3.49 12.61
C ASP A 197 9.24 -5.02 12.51
N PHE A 198 8.28 -5.71 11.87
CA PHE A 198 8.35 -7.15 11.60
C PHE A 198 9.12 -7.48 10.32
N LEU A 199 8.61 -7.04 9.16
CA LEU A 199 9.19 -7.36 7.84
C LEU A 199 10.45 -6.56 7.53
N GLY A 200 10.47 -5.26 7.88
CA GLY A 200 11.57 -4.37 7.52
C GLY A 200 11.68 -4.11 6.01
N VAL A 201 10.54 -3.96 5.33
CA VAL A 201 10.47 -3.74 3.88
C VAL A 201 10.22 -2.27 3.55
N ARG A 202 10.68 -1.85 2.37
CA ARG A 202 10.44 -0.51 1.81
C ARG A 202 9.97 -0.60 0.37
N PRO A 203 9.17 0.37 -0.11
CA PRO A 203 8.80 0.46 -1.52
C PRO A 203 10.01 0.44 -2.45
N ILE A 204 9.86 -0.21 -3.62
CA ILE A 204 10.87 -0.14 -4.68
C ILE A 204 10.70 1.21 -5.40
N PRO A 205 11.70 2.10 -5.40
CA PRO A 205 11.63 3.41 -6.06
C PRO A 205 11.77 3.23 -7.57
N ASP A 206 10.66 2.95 -8.26
CA ASP A 206 10.60 2.96 -9.71
C ASP A 206 10.11 4.30 -10.25
N SER A 207 10.21 4.50 -11.56
CA SER A 207 9.74 5.71 -12.25
C SER A 207 8.29 6.05 -11.90
N ALA A 208 7.41 5.06 -11.81
CA ALA A 208 6.00 5.25 -11.46
C ALA A 208 5.82 5.81 -10.04
N LEU A 209 6.46 5.20 -9.03
CA LEU A 209 6.41 5.65 -7.65
C LEU A 209 7.06 7.03 -7.48
N LEU A 210 8.25 7.22 -8.04
CA LEU A 210 8.97 8.50 -7.95
C LEU A 210 8.19 9.63 -8.63
N SER A 211 7.65 9.41 -9.83
CA SER A 211 6.81 10.40 -10.53
C SER A 211 5.56 10.76 -9.74
N LYS A 212 4.90 9.77 -9.14
CA LYS A 212 3.75 10.00 -8.27
C LYS A 212 4.14 10.83 -7.06
N ARG A 213 5.22 10.47 -6.36
CA ARG A 213 5.66 11.16 -5.14
C ARG A 213 6.07 12.59 -5.45
N VAL A 214 6.90 12.84 -6.47
CA VAL A 214 7.25 14.20 -6.88
C VAL A 214 6.02 15.04 -7.18
N ALA A 215 5.04 14.50 -7.91
CA ALA A 215 3.81 15.21 -8.22
C ALA A 215 2.98 15.53 -6.96
N GLU A 216 2.86 14.59 -6.01
CA GLU A 216 2.15 14.80 -4.73
C GLU A 216 2.87 15.85 -3.86
N MET A 217 4.21 15.80 -3.80
CA MET A 217 5.03 16.78 -3.08
C MET A 217 4.96 18.17 -3.71
N ALA A 218 4.97 18.25 -5.04
CA ALA A 218 4.85 19.50 -5.78
C ALA A 218 3.54 20.23 -5.44
N VAL A 219 2.41 19.51 -5.49
CA VAL A 219 1.10 20.07 -5.14
C VAL A 219 1.09 20.56 -3.69
N THR A 220 1.65 19.78 -2.77
CA THR A 220 1.71 20.15 -1.34
C THR A 220 2.59 21.38 -1.10
N ALA A 221 3.71 21.51 -1.82
CA ALA A 221 4.66 22.61 -1.65
C ALA A 221 4.10 23.96 -2.15
N VAL A 222 3.37 23.95 -3.26
CA VAL A 222 2.81 25.16 -3.89
C VAL A 222 1.42 25.53 -3.38
N SER A 223 0.69 24.58 -2.77
CA SER A 223 -0.62 24.79 -2.15
C SER A 223 -0.57 24.45 -0.65
N PRO A 224 0.13 25.25 0.17
CA PRO A 224 0.32 24.96 1.58
C PRO A 224 -0.99 25.02 2.37
N ALA A 225 -1.04 24.29 3.50
CA ALA A 225 -2.10 24.46 4.49
C ALA A 225 -2.13 25.92 4.99
N GLY A 226 -3.30 26.56 4.93
CA GLY A 226 -3.47 27.96 5.35
C GLY A 226 -3.72 28.97 4.21
N VAL A 227 -3.79 28.53 2.95
CA VAL A 227 -4.44 29.37 1.92
C VAL A 227 -5.90 29.57 2.36
N ALA A 228 -6.35 30.84 2.42
CA ALA A 228 -7.66 31.20 2.94
C ALA A 228 -8.75 30.23 2.46
N GLU A 229 -9.56 29.70 3.40
CA GLU A 229 -10.63 28.76 3.07
C GLU A 229 -11.59 29.33 2.02
N ASP A 230 -11.71 30.66 2.00
CA ASP A 230 -12.61 31.45 1.15
C ASP A 230 -12.06 31.66 -0.29
N SER A 231 -10.76 31.39 -0.53
CA SER A 231 -10.18 31.55 -1.87
C SER A 231 -10.67 30.46 -2.83
N PRO A 232 -11.01 30.80 -4.08
CA PRO A 232 -11.55 29.81 -4.98
C PRO A 232 -10.61 28.67 -5.39
N PRO A 233 -11.12 27.44 -5.57
CA PRO A 233 -10.32 26.29 -5.98
C PRO A 233 -9.48 26.51 -7.23
N TRP A 234 -10.00 27.11 -8.29
CA TRP A 234 -9.24 27.33 -9.53
C TRP A 234 -8.12 28.37 -9.36
N ASP A 235 -8.28 29.38 -8.50
CA ASP A 235 -7.26 30.40 -8.24
C ASP A 235 -6.13 29.83 -7.34
N VAL A 236 -6.49 29.05 -6.32
CA VAL A 236 -5.53 28.45 -5.38
C VAL A 236 -4.71 27.32 -6.02
N ASN A 237 -5.27 26.68 -7.05
CA ASN A 237 -4.67 25.52 -7.69
C ASN A 237 -3.79 25.86 -8.90
N GLU A 238 -3.78 27.10 -9.39
CA GLU A 238 -3.01 27.50 -10.56
C GLU A 238 -1.51 27.10 -10.45
N PRO A 239 -0.79 27.39 -9.34
CA PRO A 239 0.60 26.93 -9.18
C PRO A 239 0.74 25.41 -9.21
N ALA A 240 -0.23 24.68 -8.65
CA ALA A 240 -0.24 23.22 -8.68
C ALA A 240 -0.50 22.68 -10.10
N GLN A 241 -1.37 23.34 -10.88
CA GLN A 241 -1.61 22.99 -12.28
C GLN A 241 -0.36 23.22 -13.13
N GLU A 242 0.30 24.37 -12.96
CA GLU A 242 1.55 24.68 -13.67
C GLU A 242 2.64 23.63 -13.36
N ALA A 243 2.87 23.32 -12.08
CA ALA A 243 3.87 22.34 -11.67
C ALA A 243 3.57 20.93 -12.23
N LEU A 244 2.30 20.50 -12.19
CA LEU A 244 1.89 19.22 -12.76
C LEU A 244 1.95 19.21 -14.30
N SER A 245 1.73 20.35 -14.96
CA SER A 245 1.87 20.47 -16.41
C SER A 245 3.33 20.34 -16.81
N TYR A 246 4.22 21.09 -16.15
CA TYR A 246 5.66 21.00 -16.37
C TYR A 246 6.15 19.55 -16.26
N LEU A 247 5.81 18.84 -15.17
CA LEU A 247 6.19 17.43 -15.01
C LEU A 247 5.66 16.53 -16.14
N ARG A 248 4.47 16.82 -16.69
CA ARG A 248 3.86 16.01 -17.75
C ARG A 248 4.51 16.26 -19.12
N ASP A 249 5.06 17.44 -19.34
CA ASP A 249 5.73 17.81 -20.58
C ASP A 249 7.15 17.24 -20.64
N GLN A 250 7.77 17.03 -19.47
CA GLN A 250 9.08 16.40 -19.37
C GLN A 250 9.04 14.87 -19.59
N LYS A 251 10.12 14.35 -20.17
CA LYS A 251 10.40 12.90 -20.25
C LYS A 251 11.24 12.40 -19.06
N GLN A 252 12.11 13.25 -18.56
CA GLN A 252 12.97 12.99 -17.41
C GLN A 252 12.77 14.09 -16.38
N PHE A 253 12.77 13.70 -15.12
CA PHE A 253 12.80 14.62 -14.02
C PHE A 253 14.26 15.07 -13.81
N SER A 254 14.45 16.36 -13.60
CA SER A 254 15.67 16.97 -13.08
C SER A 254 15.27 17.83 -11.89
N LEU A 255 15.82 17.54 -10.72
CA LEU A 255 15.49 18.28 -9.50
C LEU A 255 15.77 19.77 -9.65
N GLN A 256 16.93 20.11 -10.20
CA GLN A 256 17.35 21.50 -10.38
C GLN A 256 16.41 22.25 -11.33
N GLU A 257 16.11 21.68 -12.50
CA GLU A 257 15.22 22.33 -13.47
C GLU A 257 13.79 22.44 -12.92
N PHE A 258 13.35 21.46 -12.14
CA PHE A 258 12.03 21.47 -11.52
C PHE A 258 11.90 22.58 -10.46
N GLU A 259 12.90 22.73 -9.60
CA GLU A 259 12.92 23.80 -8.59
C GLU A 259 12.90 25.19 -9.21
N GLU A 260 13.65 25.40 -10.29
CA GLU A 260 13.74 26.68 -11.00
C GLU A 260 12.47 26.99 -11.82
N ASN A 261 11.97 26.04 -12.61
CA ASN A 261 10.92 26.30 -13.60
C ASN A 261 9.49 26.08 -13.07
N ALA A 262 9.29 25.11 -12.16
CA ALA A 262 7.96 24.71 -11.69
C ALA A 262 7.61 25.29 -10.31
N LEU A 263 8.53 25.26 -9.34
CA LEU A 263 8.24 25.79 -8.00
C LEU A 263 8.36 27.32 -7.93
N ARG A 264 9.29 27.91 -8.70
CA ARG A 264 9.54 29.35 -8.94
C ARG A 264 9.84 30.23 -7.73
N THR A 265 9.27 29.94 -6.55
CA THR A 265 9.39 30.72 -5.32
C THR A 265 10.24 30.00 -4.28
N GLU A 266 11.06 30.76 -3.54
CA GLU A 266 11.90 30.18 -2.47
C GLU A 266 11.07 29.49 -1.37
N ALA A 267 9.87 29.98 -1.08
CA ALA A 267 8.95 29.35 -0.15
C ALA A 267 8.49 27.95 -0.63
N ALA A 268 8.18 27.80 -1.91
CA ALA A 268 7.81 26.50 -2.48
C ALA A 268 9.00 25.54 -2.53
N LYS A 269 10.21 26.03 -2.88
CA LYS A 269 11.44 25.23 -2.86
C LYS A 269 11.76 24.71 -1.45
N SER A 270 11.69 25.55 -0.43
CA SER A 270 11.91 25.15 0.97
C SER A 270 10.95 24.04 1.39
N ARG A 271 9.64 24.22 1.13
CA ARG A 271 8.62 23.21 1.48
C ARG A 271 8.81 21.91 0.71
N PHE A 272 9.18 21.97 -0.56
CA PHE A 272 9.47 20.77 -1.35
C PHE A 272 10.68 20.00 -0.77
N SER A 273 11.71 20.71 -0.33
CA SER A 273 12.87 20.12 0.33
C SER A 273 12.50 19.47 1.68
N GLU A 274 11.69 20.15 2.50
CA GLU A 274 11.16 19.59 3.75
C GLU A 274 10.33 18.32 3.51
N GLU A 275 9.46 18.35 2.50
CA GLU A 275 8.64 17.20 2.12
C GLU A 275 9.49 16.02 1.62
N ARG A 276 10.56 16.31 0.84
CA ARG A 276 11.53 15.30 0.40
C ARG A 276 12.23 14.64 1.59
N GLN A 277 12.64 15.44 2.58
CA GLN A 277 13.27 14.92 3.80
C GLN A 277 12.28 14.05 4.58
N ARG A 278 11.04 14.51 4.77
CA ARG A 278 9.99 13.72 5.43
C ARG A 278 9.71 12.40 4.72
N LEU A 279 9.66 12.39 3.40
CA LEU A 279 9.45 11.18 2.60
C LEU A 279 10.57 10.15 2.81
N GLU A 280 11.82 10.60 2.90
CA GLU A 280 12.96 9.73 3.16
C GLU A 280 12.97 9.21 4.61
N GLU A 281 12.59 10.03 5.58
CA GLU A 281 12.55 9.65 7.01
C GLU A 281 11.38 8.69 7.32
N GLU A 282 10.18 9.00 6.83
CA GLU A 282 8.96 8.28 7.17
C GLU A 282 8.74 7.03 6.30
N GLU A 283 8.95 7.17 4.99
CA GLU A 283 8.68 6.09 4.02
C GLU A 283 9.96 5.40 3.55
N GLY A 284 11.14 5.98 3.82
CA GLY A 284 12.40 5.43 3.36
C GLY A 284 12.60 5.51 1.86
N ILE A 285 11.83 6.36 1.16
CA ILE A 285 11.92 6.59 -0.28
C ILE A 285 12.82 7.79 -0.50
N LYS A 286 14.03 7.53 -1.00
CA LYS A 286 14.93 8.59 -1.45
C LYS A 286 14.54 9.03 -2.85
N LEU A 287 14.24 10.32 -3.01
CA LEU A 287 14.04 10.90 -4.33
C LEU A 287 15.38 11.07 -5.04
N GLU A 288 15.54 10.41 -6.18
CA GLU A 288 16.69 10.61 -7.07
C GLU A 288 16.64 12.00 -7.71
N GLU A 289 17.81 12.59 -7.94
CA GLU A 289 17.90 13.91 -8.57
C GLU A 289 17.46 13.87 -10.02
N ASN A 290 17.66 12.73 -10.69
CA ASN A 290 17.28 12.51 -12.07
C ASN A 290 16.65 11.13 -12.26
N PHE A 291 15.47 11.05 -12.88
CA PHE A 291 14.80 9.78 -13.18
C PHE A 291 13.78 9.92 -14.32
N GLU A 292 13.35 8.81 -14.93
CA GLU A 292 12.34 8.83 -15.99
C GLU A 292 10.93 9.11 -15.44
N ILE A 293 10.18 9.95 -16.15
CA ILE A 293 8.83 10.34 -15.72
C ILE A 293 7.75 9.39 -16.31
N SER A 294 6.85 8.94 -15.44
CA SER A 294 5.59 8.29 -15.81
C SER A 294 4.43 9.31 -15.83
N LYS A 295 4.03 9.74 -17.04
CA LYS A 295 2.92 10.70 -17.24
C LYS A 295 1.60 10.26 -16.63
N ARG A 296 1.33 8.94 -16.64
CA ARG A 296 0.09 8.36 -16.09
C ARG A 296 0.00 8.57 -14.57
N ASP A 297 1.13 8.55 -13.87
CA ASP A 297 1.17 8.60 -12.42
C ASP A 297 1.14 10.03 -11.85
N ILE A 298 1.60 11.02 -12.63
CA ILE A 298 1.47 12.45 -12.28
C ILE A 298 0.01 12.86 -12.13
N THR A 299 -0.88 12.35 -13.00
CA THR A 299 -2.28 12.77 -13.04
C THR A 299 -3.04 12.45 -11.74
N LYS A 300 -2.58 11.44 -10.99
CA LYS A 300 -3.18 11.06 -9.70
C LYS A 300 -3.02 12.15 -8.62
N ALA A 301 -2.00 12.99 -8.72
CA ALA A 301 -1.76 14.08 -7.77
C ALA A 301 -2.85 15.16 -7.80
N LYS A 302 -3.62 15.29 -8.90
CA LYS A 302 -4.80 16.18 -9.00
C LYS A 302 -5.88 15.92 -7.94
N LYS A 303 -5.81 14.79 -7.22
CA LYS A 303 -6.70 14.50 -6.09
C LYS A 303 -6.41 15.35 -4.85
N LEU A 304 -5.18 15.85 -4.70
CA LEU A 304 -4.74 16.64 -3.55
C LEU A 304 -5.09 18.12 -3.68
N MET A 305 -5.40 18.56 -4.89
CA MET A 305 -5.79 19.94 -5.18
C MET A 305 -7.11 20.31 -4.52
N LYS A 306 -7.27 21.58 -4.13
CA LYS A 306 -8.48 22.09 -3.47
C LYS A 306 -9.69 21.89 -4.39
N ARG A 307 -10.80 21.42 -3.85
CA ARG A 307 -12.06 21.19 -4.60
C ARG A 307 -13.28 21.82 -3.96
N MET A 308 -13.11 22.32 -2.74
CA MET A 308 -14.19 22.88 -1.94
C MET A 308 -13.92 24.37 -1.76
N MET A 309 -14.97 25.16 -1.89
CA MET A 309 -15.03 26.56 -1.53
C MET A 309 -16.11 26.71 -0.47
N LYS A 310 -15.83 27.46 0.58
CA LYS A 310 -16.84 27.92 1.53
C LYS A 310 -17.13 29.38 1.27
N LEU A 311 -18.40 29.75 1.32
CA LEU A 311 -18.87 31.12 1.23
C LEU A 311 -19.24 31.63 2.62
N ASP A 312 -19.16 32.94 2.81
CA ASP A 312 -19.53 33.64 4.05
C ASP A 312 -21.00 33.42 4.46
N THR A 313 -21.86 33.12 3.50
CA THR A 313 -23.27 32.77 3.71
C THR A 313 -23.49 31.34 4.25
N GLY A 314 -22.43 30.56 4.49
CA GLY A 314 -22.50 29.16 4.93
C GLY A 314 -22.77 28.17 3.79
N VAL A 315 -22.75 28.61 2.54
CA VAL A 315 -22.88 27.73 1.36
C VAL A 315 -21.51 27.12 1.03
N GLU A 316 -21.48 25.81 0.80
CA GLU A 316 -20.28 25.09 0.38
C GLU A 316 -20.43 24.59 -1.06
N LEU A 317 -19.46 24.92 -1.92
CA LEU A 317 -19.41 24.44 -3.31
C LEU A 317 -18.32 23.39 -3.44
N ARG A 318 -18.72 22.16 -3.81
CA ARG A 318 -17.79 21.06 -4.10
C ARG A 318 -17.71 20.81 -5.60
N LEU A 319 -16.56 21.10 -6.18
CA LEU A 319 -16.33 21.05 -7.61
C LEU A 319 -15.58 19.77 -8.02
N SER A 320 -15.93 19.24 -9.19
CA SER A 320 -15.17 18.14 -9.79
C SER A 320 -13.86 18.66 -10.40
N PRO A 321 -12.82 17.82 -10.57
CA PRO A 321 -11.55 18.24 -11.18
C PRO A 321 -11.69 18.89 -12.55
N LYS A 322 -12.69 18.46 -13.34
CA LYS A 322 -12.94 19.02 -14.67
C LYS A 322 -13.36 20.49 -14.60
N VAL A 323 -14.20 20.82 -13.62
CA VAL A 323 -14.69 22.19 -13.40
C VAL A 323 -13.59 23.09 -12.83
N VAL A 324 -12.71 22.53 -12.00
CA VAL A 324 -11.55 23.29 -11.47
C VAL A 324 -10.52 23.57 -12.56
N ASP A 325 -10.31 22.64 -13.50
CA ASP A 325 -9.39 22.82 -14.63
C ASP A 325 -9.90 23.86 -15.65
N LYS A 326 -11.22 23.99 -15.81
CA LYS A 326 -11.87 24.95 -16.72
C LYS A 326 -13.16 25.50 -16.08
N PRO A 327 -13.03 26.49 -15.17
CA PRO A 327 -14.21 27.04 -14.50
C PRO A 327 -15.13 27.76 -15.49
N ASP A 328 -14.58 28.51 -16.44
CA ASP A 328 -15.33 29.35 -17.37
C ASP A 328 -16.29 28.57 -18.31
N ASP A 329 -16.06 27.25 -18.49
CA ASP A 329 -16.93 26.40 -19.32
C ASP A 329 -18.33 26.25 -18.68
N VAL A 330 -18.46 26.34 -17.36
CA VAL A 330 -19.72 26.08 -16.63
C VAL A 330 -19.98 27.03 -15.46
N LEU A 331 -19.04 27.90 -15.10
CA LEU A 331 -19.16 28.87 -14.01
C LEU A 331 -18.99 30.29 -14.55
N GLU A 332 -19.88 31.19 -14.14
CA GLU A 332 -19.71 32.63 -14.32
C GLU A 332 -19.74 33.33 -12.97
N LYS A 333 -18.80 34.23 -12.75
CA LYS A 333 -18.76 35.09 -11.58
C LYS A 333 -19.18 36.50 -11.93
N GLY A 334 -19.81 37.17 -10.97
CA GLY A 334 -20.02 38.60 -11.04
C GLY A 334 -20.28 39.19 -9.67
N TYR A 335 -20.52 40.50 -9.66
CA TYR A 335 -20.93 41.24 -8.49
C TYR A 335 -22.30 41.83 -8.75
N ASP A 336 -23.24 41.60 -7.84
CA ASP A 336 -24.56 42.18 -7.87
C ASP A 336 -24.51 43.52 -7.11
N GLU A 337 -24.54 44.63 -7.84
CA GLU A 337 -24.50 46.00 -7.28
C GLU A 337 -25.73 46.31 -6.41
N GLU A 338 -26.88 45.68 -6.67
CA GLU A 338 -28.12 45.92 -5.94
C GLU A 338 -28.10 45.21 -4.58
N ARG A 339 -27.63 43.96 -4.56
CA ARG A 339 -27.46 43.15 -3.34
C ARG A 339 -26.16 43.43 -2.60
N LYS A 340 -25.21 44.10 -3.24
CA LYS A 340 -23.82 44.29 -2.78
C LYS A 340 -23.12 42.97 -2.45
N MET A 341 -23.40 41.93 -3.22
CA MET A 341 -22.88 40.57 -3.00
C MET A 341 -22.27 40.01 -4.28
N SER A 342 -21.21 39.21 -4.13
CA SER A 342 -20.68 38.40 -5.23
C SER A 342 -21.61 37.22 -5.52
N PHE A 343 -21.73 36.83 -6.79
CA PHE A 343 -22.48 35.65 -7.20
C PHE A 343 -21.63 34.72 -8.06
N ILE A 344 -22.01 33.43 -8.05
CA ILE A 344 -21.52 32.39 -8.95
C ILE A 344 -22.73 31.75 -9.62
N LYS A 345 -22.81 31.83 -10.95
CA LYS A 345 -23.79 31.10 -11.76
C LYS A 345 -23.19 29.77 -12.18
N VAL A 346 -23.99 28.71 -12.13
CA VAL A 346 -23.63 27.38 -12.62
C VAL A 346 -24.51 27.07 -13.83
N TYR A 347 -23.90 26.87 -14.98
CA TYR A 347 -24.57 26.48 -16.22
C TYR A 347 -24.62 24.96 -16.33
N PHE A 348 -25.80 24.42 -16.66
CA PHE A 348 -26.02 22.99 -16.88
C PHE A 348 -26.97 22.78 -18.07
N ASN A 349 -26.83 21.64 -18.76
CA ASN A 349 -27.66 21.32 -19.94
C ASN A 349 -28.86 20.45 -19.58
N GLU A 350 -28.66 19.45 -18.71
CA GLU A 350 -29.68 18.49 -18.29
C GLU A 350 -29.52 18.21 -16.80
N ASP A 351 -30.65 18.01 -16.11
CA ASP A 351 -30.65 17.54 -14.72
C ASP A 351 -30.49 16.01 -14.70
N LEU A 352 -29.57 15.52 -13.88
CA LEU A 352 -29.20 14.10 -13.80
C LEU A 352 -29.65 13.44 -12.49
N ALA A 353 -30.56 14.10 -11.76
CA ALA A 353 -31.12 13.63 -10.49
C ALA A 353 -31.89 12.30 -10.62
#